data_AF-A0AAP6XJK3-F1
#
_entry.id   AF-A0AAP6XJK3-F1
#
_cell.length_a   1.000
_cell.length_b   1.000
_cell.length_c   1.000
_cell.angle_alpha   90.00
_cell.angle_beta   90.00
_cell.angle_gamma   90.00
#
_symmetry.space_group_name_H-M   'P 1'
#
loop_
_entity.id
_entity.type
_entity.pdbx_description
1 polymer ?
#
loop_
_entity_poly.entity_id
_entity_poly.type
_entity_poly.pdbx_seq_one_letter_code
_entity_poly.pdbx_strand_id
1 'polypeptide(L)'
;MMKNRLMATAVVAAFALTPALTACSSDSNEAATDTATSSAATSASETATDAAATSDVELVDGTVRAKAAKDAENGSDMTAIFGTLKNGTDEDIHVIGFTTSLGEAMYEIHEVVDGVMQEKEGGIVIPAGGTYELKPGGDHFMVMGYPDEIPAGDTVDVTLLTEGGTTIDIPEVAVRTMLPGDEDYGEDGQVMDHSQHKHGDDAAHGEHAEHSETAEHKH
;
A
#
# COMPACT_ATOMS: atom_id res chain seq x y z
N MET A 1 4.47 -15.54 -30.36
CA MET A 1 5.11 -14.78 -31.47
C MET A 1 4.05 -14.33 -32.44
N MET A 2 3.68 -13.04 -32.43
CA MET A 2 3.12 -12.31 -33.58
C MET A 2 3.14 -10.83 -33.19
N LYS A 3 4.04 -10.08 -33.84
CA LYS A 3 4.25 -8.64 -33.67
C LYS A 3 3.20 -7.90 -34.50
N ASN A 4 2.48 -6.94 -33.92
CA ASN A 4 1.72 -5.96 -34.69
C ASN A 4 2.42 -4.60 -34.63
N ARG A 5 3.17 -4.30 -35.69
CA ARG A 5 3.73 -2.97 -35.99
C ARG A 5 2.95 -2.41 -37.17
N LEU A 6 2.16 -1.35 -36.96
CA LEU A 6 1.68 -0.46 -38.02
C LEU A 6 2.46 0.85 -37.87
N MET A 7 3.51 1.07 -38.69
CA MET A 7 3.47 1.64 -40.04
C MET A 7 3.05 3.12 -40.04
N ALA A 8 4.11 3.92 -40.12
CA ALA A 8 4.17 5.36 -40.24
C ALA A 8 3.63 5.87 -41.59
N THR A 9 3.04 7.06 -41.57
CA THR A 9 2.83 7.86 -42.80
C THR A 9 3.51 9.21 -42.61
N ALA A 10 4.59 9.39 -43.36
CA ALA A 10 5.38 10.61 -43.43
C ALA A 10 4.64 11.71 -44.21
N VAL A 11 4.67 12.94 -43.70
CA VAL A 11 4.45 14.14 -44.52
C VAL A 11 5.70 15.01 -44.39
N VAL A 12 6.41 15.09 -45.51
CA VAL A 12 7.55 15.96 -45.75
C VAL A 12 7.03 17.38 -46.00
N ALA A 13 7.49 18.35 -45.22
CA ALA A 13 7.48 19.76 -45.62
C ALA A 13 8.85 20.36 -45.30
N ALA A 14 9.64 20.55 -46.35
CA ALA A 14 10.88 21.27 -46.33
C ALA A 14 10.61 22.78 -46.24
N PHE A 15 11.26 23.48 -45.32
CA PHE A 15 11.63 24.89 -45.54
C PHE A 15 12.99 25.17 -44.87
N ALA A 16 13.79 25.89 -45.63
CA ALA A 16 15.21 26.08 -45.45
C ALA A 16 15.54 27.33 -44.59
N LEU A 17 16.82 27.36 -44.20
CA LEU A 17 17.71 28.54 -44.22
C LEU A 17 17.84 29.40 -42.93
N THR A 18 18.83 29.00 -42.13
CA THR A 18 19.94 29.82 -41.56
C THR A 18 19.69 30.84 -40.42
N PRO A 19 20.74 31.13 -39.62
CA PRO A 19 20.65 31.49 -38.21
C PRO A 19 20.79 33.01 -37.95
N ALA A 20 20.37 33.44 -36.77
CA ALA A 20 20.81 34.69 -36.17
C ALA A 20 21.35 34.43 -34.77
N LEU A 21 22.68 34.56 -34.62
CA LEU A 21 23.28 34.85 -33.32
C LEU A 21 22.88 36.27 -32.92
N THR A 22 22.40 36.47 -31.70
CA THR A 22 22.54 37.74 -30.99
C THR A 22 22.73 37.44 -29.51
N ALA A 23 23.91 37.84 -29.06
CA ALA A 23 24.34 37.91 -27.68
C ALA A 23 23.81 39.18 -27.00
N CYS A 24 23.63 39.12 -25.69
CA CYS A 24 24.00 40.11 -24.65
C CYS A 24 23.37 39.63 -23.33
N SER A 25 24.14 39.23 -22.31
CA SER A 25 24.96 40.04 -21.37
C SER A 25 24.16 41.00 -20.50
N SER A 26 24.07 40.62 -19.22
CA SER A 26 24.24 41.42 -17.99
C SER A 26 23.22 42.53 -17.62
N ASP A 27 22.48 42.25 -16.55
CA ASP A 27 22.49 42.90 -15.22
C ASP A 27 22.07 44.39 -15.04
N SER A 28 21.27 44.60 -13.98
CA SER A 28 21.02 45.82 -13.18
C SER A 28 19.94 46.87 -13.59
N ASN A 29 18.79 46.76 -12.90
CA ASN A 29 18.13 47.73 -11.99
C ASN A 29 17.78 49.20 -12.37
N GLU A 30 16.45 49.46 -12.31
CA GLU A 30 15.68 50.65 -11.86
C GLU A 30 15.20 51.83 -12.77
N ALA A 31 13.91 52.12 -12.52
CA ALA A 31 13.20 53.42 -12.43
C ALA A 31 12.46 54.06 -13.64
N ALA A 32 11.12 53.92 -13.55
CA ALA A 32 10.05 54.95 -13.64
C ALA A 32 9.39 55.38 -14.98
N THR A 33 8.06 55.13 -15.04
CA THR A 33 6.90 55.92 -15.61
C THR A 33 6.91 56.29 -17.10
N ASP A 34 5.85 56.16 -17.93
CA ASP A 34 4.40 56.26 -17.71
C ASP A 34 3.59 55.71 -18.93
N THR A 35 2.45 55.06 -18.66
CA THR A 35 1.17 54.97 -19.40
C THR A 35 1.10 54.79 -20.93
N ALA A 36 0.61 53.61 -21.40
CA ALA A 36 -0.64 53.45 -22.17
C ALA A 36 -0.92 51.99 -22.61
N THR A 37 -2.14 51.53 -22.33
CA THR A 37 -2.98 50.64 -23.17
C THR A 37 -2.32 49.50 -23.94
N SER A 38 -2.52 48.27 -23.46
CA SER A 38 -3.45 47.28 -24.05
C SER A 38 -3.16 45.89 -23.47
N SER A 39 -4.22 45.14 -23.19
CA SER A 39 -4.18 43.74 -22.79
C SER A 39 -3.19 42.93 -23.62
N ALA A 40 -2.11 42.48 -22.99
CA ALA A 40 -1.32 41.37 -23.46
C ALA A 40 -1.63 40.18 -22.55
N ALA A 41 -2.38 39.23 -23.11
CA ALA A 41 -2.58 37.92 -22.53
C ALA A 41 -1.22 37.25 -22.32
N THR A 42 -0.78 37.13 -21.08
CA THR A 42 0.12 36.05 -20.66
C THR A 42 -0.78 34.98 -20.05
N SER A 43 -1.40 34.19 -20.93
CA SER A 43 -1.66 32.81 -20.57
C SER A 43 -0.29 32.15 -20.56
N ALA A 44 0.34 32.13 -19.38
CA ALA A 44 1.32 31.12 -19.07
C ALA A 44 0.58 29.79 -19.23
N SER A 45 0.69 29.20 -20.41
CA SER A 45 0.41 27.80 -20.60
C SER A 45 1.50 27.10 -19.82
N GLU A 46 1.22 26.83 -18.55
CA GLU A 46 1.85 25.76 -17.80
C GLU A 46 1.70 24.53 -18.69
N THR A 47 2.76 24.26 -19.45
CA THR A 47 2.92 22.97 -20.05
C THR A 47 3.25 22.12 -18.85
N ALA A 48 2.21 21.60 -18.20
CA ALA A 48 2.31 20.44 -17.33
C ALA A 48 2.95 19.36 -18.21
N THR A 49 4.27 19.39 -18.20
CA THR A 49 5.08 18.29 -18.60
C THR A 49 4.70 17.27 -17.56
N ASP A 50 3.89 16.30 -17.99
CA ASP A 50 3.83 14.97 -17.39
C ASP A 50 5.25 14.40 -17.49
N ALA A 51 6.15 14.99 -16.69
CA ALA A 51 7.35 14.34 -16.28
C ALA A 51 6.79 13.33 -15.29
N ALA A 52 6.68 12.08 -15.75
CA ALA A 52 6.86 10.95 -14.86
C ALA A 52 8.17 11.23 -14.12
N ALA A 53 8.05 11.92 -13.00
CA ALA A 53 9.12 12.15 -12.08
C ALA A 53 9.51 10.74 -11.68
N THR A 54 10.67 10.32 -12.16
CA THR A 54 11.42 9.24 -11.52
C THR A 54 11.81 9.80 -10.17
N SER A 55 10.82 9.92 -9.28
CA SER A 55 11.01 10.43 -7.95
C SER A 55 11.92 9.42 -7.26
N ASP A 56 13.02 9.91 -6.67
CA ASP A 56 14.05 9.11 -6.01
C ASP A 56 13.53 8.42 -4.72
N VAL A 57 12.26 7.98 -4.70
CA VAL A 57 11.69 7.20 -3.62
C VAL A 57 11.77 5.73 -3.96
N GLU A 58 12.41 4.97 -3.07
CA GLU A 58 12.60 3.53 -3.20
C GLU A 58 11.96 2.83 -2.01
N LEU A 59 11.37 1.65 -2.22
CA LEU A 59 10.98 0.75 -1.13
C LEU A 59 12.08 -0.29 -0.91
N VAL A 60 12.90 -0.05 0.12
CA VAL A 60 13.99 -0.93 0.53
C VAL A 60 13.43 -2.08 1.36
N ASP A 61 13.91 -3.30 1.08
CA ASP A 61 13.43 -4.54 1.71
C ASP A 61 11.89 -4.71 1.61
N GLY A 62 11.32 -4.16 0.53
CA GLY A 62 9.90 -4.19 0.24
C GLY A 62 9.37 -5.61 0.07
N THR A 63 8.23 -5.88 0.69
CA THR A 63 7.59 -7.19 0.60
C THR A 63 6.08 -7.07 0.71
N VAL A 64 5.38 -7.77 -0.18
CA VAL A 64 3.93 -7.97 -0.12
C VAL A 64 3.65 -9.31 0.55
N ARG A 65 2.68 -9.36 1.45
CA ARG A 65 2.26 -10.61 2.07
C ARG A 65 1.52 -11.49 1.06
N ALA A 66 1.97 -12.73 0.90
CA ALA A 66 1.28 -13.71 0.08
C ALA A 66 -0.10 -14.03 0.65
N LYS A 67 -1.08 -14.23 -0.23
CA LYS A 67 -2.47 -14.58 0.10
C LYS A 67 -2.84 -15.82 -0.69
N ALA A 68 -3.24 -16.90 -0.03
CA ALA A 68 -3.72 -18.09 -0.72
C ALA A 68 -5.21 -17.92 -1.10
N ALA A 69 -5.66 -18.60 -2.16
CA ALA A 69 -7.07 -18.55 -2.58
C ALA A 69 -8.05 -18.95 -1.46
N LYS A 70 -7.66 -19.92 -0.62
CA LYS A 70 -8.44 -20.38 0.55
C LYS A 70 -8.63 -19.32 1.64
N ASP A 71 -7.76 -18.30 1.70
CA ASP A 71 -7.84 -17.26 2.72
C ASP A 71 -8.96 -16.26 2.38
N ALA A 72 -9.28 -16.11 1.09
CA ALA A 72 -10.46 -15.37 0.62
C ALA A 72 -11.77 -16.00 1.11
N GLU A 73 -11.86 -17.33 1.11
CA GLU A 73 -13.04 -18.06 1.59
C GLU A 73 -13.28 -17.88 3.11
N ASN A 74 -12.24 -17.52 3.86
CA ASN A 74 -12.31 -17.21 5.30
C ASN A 74 -12.56 -15.71 5.57
N GLY A 75 -12.88 -14.91 4.54
CA GLY A 75 -13.15 -13.49 4.67
C GLY A 75 -11.90 -12.63 4.89
N SER A 76 -10.71 -13.17 4.64
CA SER A 76 -9.46 -12.41 4.65
C SER A 76 -9.07 -12.02 3.22
N ASP A 77 -9.88 -11.17 2.59
CA ASP A 77 -9.59 -10.56 1.27
C ASP A 77 -8.53 -9.46 1.37
N MET A 78 -7.56 -9.67 2.26
CA MET A 78 -6.68 -8.67 2.83
C MET A 78 -5.22 -9.08 2.67
N THR A 79 -4.37 -8.13 2.30
CA THR A 79 -2.91 -8.27 2.33
C THR A 79 -2.26 -6.96 2.76
N ALA A 80 -1.02 -7.04 3.21
CA ALA A 80 -0.25 -5.89 3.65
C ALA A 80 1.09 -5.81 2.90
N ILE A 81 1.60 -4.60 2.75
CA ILE A 81 2.90 -4.29 2.17
C ILE A 81 3.76 -3.62 3.24
N PHE A 82 4.97 -4.14 3.40
CA PHE A 82 5.96 -3.69 4.38
C PHE A 82 7.29 -3.35 3.68
N GLY A 83 8.16 -2.65 4.38
CA GLY A 83 9.47 -2.24 3.90
C GLY A 83 9.86 -0.86 4.42
N THR A 84 10.97 -0.32 3.95
CA THR A 84 11.39 1.04 4.30
C THR A 84 11.35 1.93 3.07
N LEU A 85 10.48 2.94 3.09
CA LEU A 85 10.47 3.98 2.07
C LEU A 85 11.68 4.88 2.31
N LYS A 86 12.47 5.10 1.27
CA LYS A 86 13.64 5.97 1.30
C LYS A 86 13.45 7.08 0.30
N ASN A 87 13.55 8.33 0.75
CA ASN A 87 13.47 9.51 -0.08
C ASN A 87 14.88 10.01 -0.43
N GLY A 88 15.26 9.94 -1.70
CA GLY A 88 16.53 10.46 -2.22
C GLY A 88 16.50 11.93 -2.64
N THR A 89 15.36 12.60 -2.58
CA THR A 89 15.22 14.02 -2.93
C THR A 89 15.63 14.93 -1.76
N ASP A 90 15.72 16.22 -2.04
CA ASP A 90 16.00 17.29 -1.08
C ASP A 90 14.75 17.96 -0.50
N GLU A 91 13.56 17.41 -0.77
CA GLU A 91 12.27 17.90 -0.28
C GLU A 91 11.50 16.79 0.46
N ASP A 92 10.69 17.17 1.45
CA ASP A 92 9.81 16.23 2.15
C ASP A 92 8.71 15.72 1.20
N ILE A 93 8.47 14.41 1.21
CA ILE A 93 7.44 13.78 0.37
C ILE A 93 6.26 13.37 1.24
N HIS A 94 5.12 13.98 0.96
CA HIS A 94 3.84 13.70 1.61
C HIS A 94 3.08 12.66 0.79
N VAL A 95 3.03 11.42 1.25
CA VAL A 95 2.26 10.33 0.63
C VAL A 95 0.89 10.28 1.29
N ILE A 96 -0.14 10.53 0.50
CA ILE A 96 -1.54 10.59 0.97
C ILE A 96 -2.31 9.31 0.63
N GLY A 97 -1.71 8.40 -0.13
CA GLY A 97 -2.30 7.13 -0.51
C GLY A 97 -1.38 6.33 -1.40
N PHE A 98 -1.83 5.16 -1.82
CA PHE A 98 -1.14 4.33 -2.78
C PHE A 98 -2.14 3.50 -3.58
N THR A 99 -1.69 2.92 -4.68
CA THR A 99 -2.38 1.89 -5.43
C THR A 99 -1.38 0.78 -5.78
N THR A 100 -1.88 -0.32 -6.32
CA THR A 100 -1.01 -1.42 -6.77
C THR A 100 -1.48 -1.98 -8.11
N SER A 101 -0.69 -2.87 -8.70
CA SER A 101 -1.09 -3.66 -9.87
C SER A 101 -2.25 -4.65 -9.60
N LEU A 102 -2.74 -4.76 -8.35
CA LEU A 102 -3.86 -5.62 -7.94
C LEU A 102 -5.26 -5.06 -8.31
N GLY A 103 -5.34 -4.03 -9.14
CA GLY A 103 -6.61 -3.59 -9.75
C GLY A 103 -7.58 -2.94 -8.76
N GLU A 104 -8.84 -3.40 -8.75
CA GLU A 104 -9.98 -2.78 -8.05
C GLU A 104 -10.04 -3.02 -6.52
N ALA A 105 -8.92 -3.41 -5.91
CA ALA A 105 -8.83 -3.49 -4.45
C ALA A 105 -8.96 -2.10 -3.79
N MET A 106 -9.31 -2.09 -2.51
CA MET A 106 -9.26 -0.89 -1.67
C MET A 106 -7.85 -0.76 -1.09
N TYR A 107 -7.31 0.47 -1.11
CA TYR A 107 -5.94 0.77 -0.70
C TYR A 107 -5.96 1.81 0.41
N GLU A 108 -5.46 1.45 1.58
CA GLU A 108 -5.48 2.29 2.76
C GLU A 108 -4.15 2.23 3.50
N ILE A 109 -3.72 3.36 4.06
CA ILE A 109 -2.54 3.40 4.93
C ILE A 109 -3.05 3.11 6.34
N HIS A 110 -2.53 2.08 7.00
CA HIS A 110 -2.95 1.67 8.34
C HIS A 110 -1.83 1.88 9.35
N GLU A 111 -2.22 2.09 10.60
CA GLU A 111 -1.34 2.12 11.76
C GLU A 111 -1.87 1.20 12.86
N VAL A 112 -0.98 0.79 13.77
CA VAL A 112 -1.36 0.01 14.95
C VAL A 112 -1.22 0.89 16.18
N VAL A 113 -2.35 1.14 16.85
CA VAL A 113 -2.42 1.92 18.09
C VAL A 113 -3.04 1.05 19.16
N ASP A 114 -2.34 0.88 20.29
CA ASP A 114 -2.78 0.04 21.41
C ASP A 114 -3.12 -1.41 20.99
N GLY A 115 -2.41 -1.95 19.99
CA GLY A 115 -2.62 -3.30 19.47
C GLY A 115 -3.79 -3.43 18.48
N VAL A 116 -4.45 -2.32 18.14
CA VAL A 116 -5.56 -2.27 17.19
C VAL A 116 -5.09 -1.63 15.88
N MET A 117 -5.32 -2.33 14.77
CA MET A 117 -5.08 -1.83 13.42
C MET A 117 -6.21 -0.90 12.99
N GLN A 118 -5.88 0.29 12.52
CA GLN A 118 -6.84 1.28 12.02
C GLN A 118 -6.26 2.08 10.84
N GLU A 119 -7.14 2.68 10.04
CA GLU A 119 -6.73 3.61 8.98
C GLU A 119 -6.03 4.84 9.57
N LYS A 120 -4.91 5.22 8.96
CA LYS A 120 -4.12 6.40 9.30
C LYS A 120 -4.57 7.58 8.45
N GLU A 121 -5.31 8.50 9.06
CA GLU A 121 -5.72 9.73 8.39
C GLU A 121 -4.51 10.66 8.13
N GLY A 122 -4.47 11.29 6.96
CA GLY A 122 -3.44 12.27 6.59
C GLY A 122 -2.15 11.68 6.02
N GLY A 123 -2.05 10.35 5.87
CA GLY A 123 -0.96 9.68 5.19
C GLY A 123 0.37 9.70 5.96
N ILE A 124 1.49 9.68 5.23
CA ILE A 124 2.84 9.61 5.78
C ILE A 124 3.75 10.66 5.16
N VAL A 125 4.71 11.16 5.93
CA VAL A 125 5.74 12.10 5.46
C VAL A 125 7.08 11.41 5.47
N ILE A 126 7.72 11.31 4.31
CA ILE A 126 9.08 10.80 4.16
C ILE A 126 10.02 12.01 4.08
N PRO A 127 10.85 12.26 5.11
CA PRO A 127 11.71 13.45 5.12
C PRO A 127 12.68 13.51 3.95
N ALA A 128 13.09 14.70 3.52
CA ALA A 128 14.16 14.92 2.54
C ALA A 128 15.42 14.14 2.91
N GLY A 129 15.95 13.33 1.98
CA GLY A 129 17.11 12.46 2.21
C GLY A 129 16.91 11.39 3.29
N GLY A 130 15.67 11.21 3.77
CA GLY A 130 15.32 10.40 4.93
C GLY A 130 14.61 9.09 4.57
N THR A 131 14.08 8.44 5.61
CA THR A 131 13.38 7.16 5.47
C THR A 131 12.14 7.11 6.35
N TYR A 132 11.16 6.29 5.95
CA TYR A 132 9.96 5.96 6.69
C TYR A 132 9.80 4.43 6.74
N GLU A 133 9.64 3.86 7.93
CA GLU A 133 9.54 2.41 8.12
C GLU A 133 8.07 1.96 8.10
N LEU A 134 7.75 0.99 7.24
CA LEU A 134 6.50 0.26 7.21
C LEU A 134 6.75 -1.16 7.74
N LYS A 135 6.11 -1.56 8.82
CA LYS A 135 6.38 -2.84 9.49
C LYS A 135 5.16 -3.50 10.11
N PRO A 136 5.20 -4.82 10.29
CA PRO A 136 4.23 -5.53 11.13
C PRO A 136 4.11 -4.89 12.52
N GLY A 137 2.89 -4.73 13.02
CA GLY A 137 2.63 -4.09 14.31
C GLY A 137 2.85 -2.56 14.34
N GLY A 138 3.11 -1.93 13.20
CA GLY A 138 3.27 -0.48 13.06
C GLY A 138 2.51 0.06 11.84
N ASP A 139 3.02 1.15 11.25
CA ASP A 139 2.47 1.67 9.99
C ASP A 139 2.70 0.68 8.85
N HIS A 140 1.71 0.49 7.99
CA HIS A 140 1.80 -0.38 6.82
C HIS A 140 0.78 0.00 5.75
N PHE A 141 0.99 -0.50 4.54
CA PHE A 141 0.06 -0.35 3.44
C PHE A 141 -0.88 -1.54 3.40
N MET A 142 -2.18 -1.27 3.53
CA MET A 142 -3.22 -2.26 3.61
C MET A 142 -3.99 -2.33 2.29
N VAL A 143 -4.08 -3.53 1.72
CA VAL A 143 -4.87 -3.83 0.52
C VAL A 143 -6.04 -4.71 0.95
N MET A 144 -7.26 -4.26 0.70
CA MET A 144 -8.49 -4.96 1.10
C MET A 144 -9.41 -5.22 -0.09
N GLY A 145 -10.26 -6.23 0.03
CA GLY A 145 -11.24 -6.58 -0.99
C GLY A 145 -10.62 -7.14 -2.27
N TYR A 146 -9.44 -7.77 -2.19
CA TYR A 146 -8.83 -8.47 -3.33
C TYR A 146 -9.13 -9.98 -3.23
N PRO A 147 -10.09 -10.51 -4.03
CA PRO A 147 -10.55 -11.89 -3.88
C PRO A 147 -9.54 -12.93 -4.40
N ASP A 148 -8.71 -12.56 -5.38
CA ASP A 148 -7.84 -13.48 -6.08
C ASP A 148 -6.58 -13.85 -5.26
N GLU A 149 -5.94 -14.96 -5.63
CA GLU A 149 -4.69 -15.42 -5.01
C GLU A 149 -3.53 -14.46 -5.32
N ILE A 150 -2.65 -14.24 -4.32
CA ILE A 150 -1.38 -13.53 -4.47
C ILE A 150 -0.27 -14.51 -4.07
N PRO A 151 0.29 -15.28 -5.03
CA PRO A 151 1.20 -16.37 -4.72
C PRO A 151 2.59 -15.84 -4.32
N ALA A 152 3.24 -16.53 -3.39
CA ALA A 152 4.62 -16.19 -3.02
C ALA A 152 5.58 -16.41 -4.20
N GLY A 153 6.53 -15.50 -4.36
CA GLY A 153 7.47 -15.49 -5.48
C GLY A 153 7.05 -14.62 -6.66
N ASP A 154 5.80 -14.15 -6.69
CA ASP A 154 5.34 -13.13 -7.64
C ASP A 154 5.84 -11.73 -7.23
N THR A 155 5.53 -10.75 -8.08
CA THR A 155 5.84 -9.34 -7.84
C THR A 155 4.60 -8.47 -8.05
N VAL A 156 4.46 -7.43 -7.24
CA VAL A 156 3.40 -6.43 -7.32
C VAL A 156 4.04 -5.07 -7.52
N ASP A 157 3.49 -4.27 -8.43
CA ASP A 157 3.92 -2.88 -8.60
C ASP A 157 3.12 -2.02 -7.63
N VAL A 158 3.79 -1.09 -6.95
CA VAL A 158 3.18 -0.16 -6.00
C VAL A 158 3.32 1.25 -6.55
N THR A 159 2.25 2.01 -6.60
CA THR A 159 2.27 3.41 -7.01
C THR A 159 1.85 4.28 -5.84
N LEU A 160 2.74 5.15 -5.36
CA LEU A 160 2.44 6.10 -4.29
C LEU A 160 1.73 7.32 -4.87
N LEU A 161 0.73 7.84 -4.16
CA LEU A 161 0.06 9.10 -4.47
C LEU A 161 0.52 10.17 -3.48
N THR A 162 1.09 11.27 -4.00
CA THR A 162 1.55 12.39 -3.18
C THR A 162 0.50 13.49 -3.08
N GLU A 163 0.59 14.33 -2.04
CA GLU A 163 -0.32 15.47 -1.84
C GLU A 163 -0.33 16.44 -3.02
N GLY A 164 0.78 16.56 -3.75
CA GLY A 164 0.90 17.36 -4.96
C GLY A 164 0.21 16.77 -6.20
N GLY A 165 -0.48 15.62 -6.07
CA GLY A 165 -1.12 14.91 -7.19
C GLY A 165 -0.13 14.20 -8.11
N THR A 166 1.13 14.10 -7.71
CA THR A 166 2.16 13.34 -8.44
C THR A 166 2.13 11.89 -7.99
N THR A 167 2.42 10.97 -8.91
CA THR A 167 2.55 9.55 -8.62
C THR A 167 4.00 9.10 -8.65
N ILE A 168 4.35 8.14 -7.81
CA ILE A 168 5.68 7.54 -7.77
C ILE A 168 5.54 6.03 -7.91
N ASP A 169 6.11 5.47 -8.99
CA ASP A 169 6.05 4.04 -9.27
C ASP A 169 7.23 3.29 -8.64
N ILE A 170 6.91 2.26 -7.88
CA ILE A 170 7.84 1.33 -7.23
C ILE A 170 7.54 -0.07 -7.81
N PRO A 171 8.24 -0.46 -8.88
CA PRO A 171 7.96 -1.71 -9.57
C PRO A 171 8.55 -2.92 -8.84
N GLU A 172 8.04 -4.10 -9.18
CA GLU A 172 8.62 -5.40 -8.82
C GLU A 172 8.76 -5.68 -7.31
N VAL A 173 7.84 -5.21 -6.46
CA VAL A 173 7.87 -5.52 -5.02
C VAL A 173 7.56 -7.01 -4.81
N ALA A 174 8.49 -7.73 -4.20
CA ALA A 174 8.41 -9.19 -4.07
C ALA A 174 7.29 -9.65 -3.12
N VAL A 175 6.52 -10.64 -3.55
CA VAL A 175 5.53 -11.31 -2.70
C VAL A 175 6.20 -12.43 -1.91
N ARG A 176 6.01 -12.44 -0.58
CA ARG A 176 6.57 -13.45 0.31
C ARG A 176 5.52 -14.01 1.26
N THR A 177 5.66 -15.29 1.59
CA THR A 177 4.91 -15.87 2.70
C THR A 177 5.41 -15.28 4.01
N MET A 178 4.53 -14.63 4.76
CA MET A 178 4.77 -14.22 6.14
C MET A 178 3.93 -15.11 7.05
N LEU A 179 4.53 -15.57 8.15
CA LEU A 179 3.81 -16.43 9.10
C LEU A 179 2.78 -15.57 9.84
N PRO A 180 1.55 -16.05 10.05
CA PRO A 180 0.63 -15.41 10.98
C PRO A 180 1.26 -15.44 12.38
N GLY A 181 1.61 -14.27 12.91
CA GLY A 181 2.30 -14.13 14.21
C GLY A 181 3.56 -13.26 14.22
N ASP A 182 4.04 -12.77 13.08
CA ASP A 182 4.98 -11.62 13.04
C ASP A 182 4.25 -10.27 13.24
N GLU A 183 2.91 -10.31 13.32
CA GLU A 183 2.02 -9.23 13.73
C GLU A 183 1.46 -9.64 15.09
N ASP A 184 1.89 -8.98 16.16
CA ASP A 184 1.27 -9.09 17.48
C ASP A 184 -0.10 -8.38 17.44
N TYR A 185 -1.07 -9.04 16.83
CA TYR A 185 -2.47 -8.74 17.08
C TYR A 185 -2.75 -9.08 18.54
N GLY A 186 -3.25 -8.08 19.29
CA GLY A 186 -3.66 -8.26 20.67
C GLY A 186 -4.51 -9.50 20.87
N GLU A 187 -4.33 -10.14 22.03
CA GLU A 187 -4.95 -11.40 22.46
C GLU A 187 -6.47 -11.33 22.72
N ASP A 188 -7.26 -10.67 21.87
CA ASP A 188 -8.73 -10.64 21.99
C ASP A 188 -9.49 -11.08 20.73
N GLY A 189 -8.78 -11.52 19.68
CA GLY A 189 -9.33 -12.33 18.60
C GLY A 189 -9.71 -13.73 19.08
N GLN A 190 -10.82 -13.86 19.79
CA GLN A 190 -11.43 -15.14 20.14
C GLN A 190 -11.70 -15.95 18.86
N VAL A 191 -10.74 -16.79 18.48
CA VAL A 191 -10.97 -17.91 17.58
C VAL A 191 -11.95 -18.84 18.31
N MET A 192 -13.22 -18.76 17.92
CA MET A 192 -14.20 -19.78 18.26
C MET A 192 -13.81 -21.06 17.50
N ASP A 193 -12.86 -21.80 18.06
CA ASP A 193 -12.62 -23.19 17.71
C ASP A 193 -13.88 -24.00 18.08
N HIS A 194 -14.77 -24.19 17.12
CA HIS A 194 -15.87 -25.13 17.25
C HIS A 194 -15.39 -26.56 16.98
N SER A 195 -14.41 -27.03 17.76
CA SER A 195 -14.07 -28.45 17.82
C SER A 195 -13.91 -28.94 19.26
N GLN A 196 -15.05 -29.48 19.74
CA GLN A 196 -15.12 -30.64 20.61
C GLN A 196 -14.89 -30.43 22.12
N HIS A 197 -15.97 -30.11 22.84
CA HIS A 197 -16.23 -30.69 24.16
C HIS A 197 -17.73 -30.86 24.40
N LYS A 198 -18.24 -32.07 24.17
CA LYS A 198 -19.44 -32.54 24.88
C LYS A 198 -19.08 -33.82 25.63
N HIS A 199 -18.58 -33.64 26.85
CA HIS A 199 -18.75 -34.63 27.89
C HIS A 199 -20.24 -34.67 28.24
N GLY A 200 -20.89 -35.76 27.82
CA GLY A 200 -22.23 -36.12 28.24
C GLY A 200 -22.13 -37.49 28.89
N ASP A 201 -22.15 -37.49 30.20
CA ASP A 201 -22.03 -38.64 31.08
C ASP A 201 -23.42 -39.30 31.16
N ASP A 202 -23.71 -40.21 30.24
CA ASP A 202 -24.91 -41.06 30.32
C ASP A 202 -24.50 -42.46 30.75
N ALA A 203 -24.61 -42.67 32.05
CA ALA A 203 -24.33 -43.92 32.74
C ALA A 203 -25.19 -45.07 32.19
N ALA A 204 -24.50 -46.11 31.72
CA ALA A 204 -25.08 -47.36 31.32
C ALA A 204 -25.53 -48.19 32.54
N HIS A 205 -26.68 -48.84 32.34
CA HIS A 205 -27.27 -49.97 33.06
C HIS A 205 -26.33 -50.82 33.92
N GLY A 206 -26.71 -50.99 35.18
CA GLY A 206 -26.22 -52.04 36.09
C GLY A 206 -27.38 -52.55 36.96
N GLU A 207 -27.66 -53.83 36.80
CA GLU A 207 -28.71 -54.65 37.41
C GLU A 207 -28.57 -54.94 38.93
N HIS A 208 -29.73 -55.21 39.55
CA HIS A 208 -30.03 -56.08 40.71
C HIS A 208 -28.92 -56.49 41.71
N ALA A 209 -29.12 -56.20 43.00
CA ALA A 209 -29.28 -57.20 44.09
C ALA A 209 -29.25 -56.59 45.52
N GLU A 210 -30.34 -56.82 46.26
CA GLU A 210 -30.43 -57.30 47.64
C GLU A 210 -30.02 -56.44 48.88
N HIS A 211 -31.08 -56.00 49.58
CA HIS A 211 -31.43 -56.22 50.99
C HIS A 211 -30.36 -56.22 52.10
N SER A 212 -30.43 -55.13 52.89
CA SER A 212 -30.38 -55.01 54.36
C SER A 212 -29.97 -56.22 55.23
N GLU A 213 -28.91 -56.07 56.02
CA GLU A 213 -28.91 -56.50 57.42
C GLU A 213 -27.98 -55.63 58.32
N THR A 214 -28.62 -55.11 59.37
CA THR A 214 -28.20 -54.53 60.65
C THR A 214 -26.71 -54.26 60.97
N ALA A 215 -26.41 -53.00 61.27
CA ALA A 215 -25.32 -52.59 62.17
C ALA A 215 -25.88 -52.24 63.55
N GLU A 216 -25.35 -52.93 64.55
CA GLU A 216 -25.61 -52.75 65.98
C GLU A 216 -25.00 -51.45 66.52
N HIS A 217 -25.74 -50.69 67.32
CA HIS A 217 -25.23 -49.88 68.44
C HIS A 217 -26.38 -49.25 69.24
N LYS A 218 -26.60 -49.65 70.50
CA LYS A 218 -26.22 -48.85 71.69
C LYS A 218 -26.68 -49.50 73.00
N HIS A 219 -25.80 -49.39 74.01
CA HIS A 219 -26.11 -49.30 75.44
C HIS A 219 -27.20 -48.28 75.75
#